data_AF-A0A377FN87-F1
#
_entry.id   AF-A0A377FN87-F1
#
_cell.length_a   1.000
_cell.length_b   1.000
_cell.length_c   1.000
_cell.angle_alpha   90.00
_cell.angle_beta   90.00
_cell.angle_gamma   90.00
#
_symmetry.space_group_name_H-M   'P 1'
#
loop_
_entity.id
_entity.type
_entity.pdbx_description
1 polymer ?
#
loop_
_entity_poly.entity_id
_entity_poly.type
_entity_poly.pdbx_seq_one_letter_code
_entity_poly.pdbx_strand_id
1 'polypeptide(L)'
;MTNKPTYILFDDVLRDKNLRKYFDICVKEIQEGKAHMSRTRAKAGYLSWPCFRVEGKELLVAAVLEYYLYDLQCSGFISKSAEEFTDNMRTLCGWHWDVDRVLKKWIDKVIINPFFYDASDSKYEHKWVLKPENPGYALSEEHLKFACFIAVCFTKYGHSFDKSFSKEIFDLVTALGSKLPAQIKKNGSGSIPKEIAERKTEDFSCIANDAFATIKISVKNESEESYSKILDYLCDLLEFGFSHSYAIEFKGQSKVYLPIKKLPKKGVNQLFANAILYPKLHDKIERYAKLAMKEFEWYLNLDGEYSAMPGSFAVFALGLYDEKYHKLACDYLSLCDGEHQSIQGEFVLAYIEKFGFTEKGLELYKLCEENIQELPKKLVSLYKKSAR
;
A
#
# COMPACT_ATOMS: atom_id res chain seq x y z
N MET A 1 38.72 -6.72 23.68
CA MET A 1 37.33 -7.01 24.09
C MET A 1 36.43 -6.27 23.12
N THR A 2 35.76 -6.99 22.22
CA THR A 2 34.78 -6.40 21.30
C THR A 2 33.69 -5.72 22.13
N ASN A 3 33.48 -4.42 21.90
CA ASN A 3 32.45 -3.63 22.57
C ASN A 3 31.07 -4.18 22.18
N LYS A 4 30.60 -5.21 22.90
CA LYS A 4 29.27 -5.76 22.67
C LYS A 4 28.24 -4.66 22.97
N PRO A 5 27.21 -4.50 22.12
CA PRO A 5 26.13 -3.59 22.43
C PRO A 5 25.47 -3.94 23.76
N THR A 6 24.94 -2.94 24.48
CA THR A 6 24.29 -3.12 25.79
C THR A 6 22.83 -3.57 25.69
N TYR A 7 22.26 -3.54 24.49
CA TYR A 7 20.91 -4.01 24.22
C TYR A 7 20.89 -5.52 23.95
N ILE A 8 19.73 -6.13 24.18
CA ILE A 8 19.50 -7.57 24.10
C ILE A 8 18.78 -7.90 22.79
N LEU A 9 19.28 -8.91 22.08
CA LEU A 9 18.66 -9.47 20.88
C LEU A 9 17.95 -10.79 21.20
N PHE A 10 17.08 -11.24 20.31
CA PHE A 10 16.39 -12.52 20.47
C PHE A 10 17.38 -13.71 20.56
N ASP A 11 18.43 -13.72 19.74
CA ASP A 11 19.49 -14.75 19.81
C ASP A 11 20.17 -14.85 21.18
N ASP A 12 20.21 -13.76 21.95
CA ASP A 12 20.77 -13.79 23.30
C ASP A 12 19.86 -14.58 24.26
N VAL A 13 18.54 -14.55 24.05
CA VAL A 13 17.56 -15.33 24.82
C VAL A 13 17.69 -16.83 24.54
N LEU A 14 18.08 -17.20 23.32
CA LEU A 14 18.37 -18.60 22.98
C LEU A 14 19.63 -19.12 23.68
N ARG A 15 20.60 -18.24 23.94
CA ARG A 15 21.86 -18.57 24.63
C ARG A 15 21.73 -18.54 26.16
N ASP A 16 20.96 -17.60 26.69
CA ASP A 16 20.70 -17.44 28.12
C ASP A 16 19.20 -17.35 28.40
N LYS A 17 18.64 -18.47 28.86
CA LYS A 17 17.21 -18.58 29.19
C LYS A 17 16.77 -17.67 30.33
N ASN A 18 17.70 -17.17 31.17
CA ASN A 18 17.35 -16.23 32.24
C ASN A 18 16.86 -14.88 31.71
N LEU A 19 17.14 -14.58 30.44
CA LEU A 19 16.68 -13.35 29.80
C LEU A 19 15.18 -13.38 29.46
N ARG A 20 14.56 -14.56 29.37
CA ARG A 20 13.13 -14.73 29.04
C ARG A 20 12.21 -13.90 29.91
N LYS A 21 12.48 -13.86 31.23
CA LYS A 21 11.67 -13.09 32.18
C LYS A 21 11.48 -11.61 31.79
N TYR A 22 12.50 -10.98 31.20
CA TYR A 22 12.40 -9.58 30.78
C TYR A 22 11.52 -9.42 29.54
N PHE A 23 11.59 -10.38 28.63
CA PHE A 23 10.72 -10.42 27.46
C PHE A 23 9.28 -10.74 27.85
N ASP A 24 9.04 -11.67 28.78
CA ASP A 24 7.70 -12.01 29.27
C ASP A 24 7.02 -10.80 29.92
N ILE A 25 7.76 -10.04 30.74
CA ILE A 25 7.27 -8.76 31.29
C ILE A 25 6.93 -7.78 30.16
N CYS A 26 7.84 -7.60 29.20
CA CYS A 26 7.62 -6.69 28.07
C CYS A 26 6.38 -7.07 27.23
N VAL A 27 6.22 -8.36 26.91
CA VAL A 27 5.09 -8.90 26.16
C VAL A 27 3.79 -8.58 26.90
N LYS A 28 3.75 -8.83 28.22
CA LYS A 28 2.59 -8.52 29.05
C LYS A 28 2.27 -7.02 29.07
N GLU A 29 3.27 -6.17 29.22
CA GLU A 29 3.09 -4.71 29.19
C GLU A 29 2.55 -4.22 27.83
N ILE A 30 2.98 -4.82 26.71
CA ILE A 30 2.46 -4.51 25.37
C ILE A 30 0.99 -4.95 25.25
N GLN A 31 0.66 -6.17 25.68
CA GLN A 31 -0.71 -6.69 25.67
C GLN A 31 -1.66 -5.88 26.55
N GLU A 32 -1.17 -5.34 27.67
CA GLU A 32 -1.93 -4.48 28.58
C GLU A 32 -1.95 -3.00 28.16
N GLY A 33 -1.27 -2.63 27.07
CA GLY A 33 -1.19 -1.24 26.60
C GLY A 33 -0.38 -0.31 27.51
N LYS A 34 0.51 -0.85 28.35
CA LYS A 34 1.36 -0.13 29.31
C LYS A 34 2.80 0.06 28.83
N ALA A 35 3.20 -0.64 27.78
CA ALA A 35 4.55 -0.53 27.24
C ALA A 35 4.79 0.84 26.59
N HIS A 36 6.00 1.36 26.77
CA HIS A 36 6.44 2.61 26.15
C HIS A 36 7.75 2.38 25.40
N MET A 37 7.80 2.87 24.16
CA MET A 37 9.01 2.85 23.37
C MET A 37 10.03 3.85 23.91
N SER A 38 11.28 3.43 23.98
CA SER A 38 12.43 4.26 24.29
C SER A 38 13.50 4.11 23.21
N ARG A 39 14.67 4.69 23.43
CA ARG A 39 15.85 4.42 22.62
C ARG A 39 17.00 3.90 23.45
N THR A 40 17.85 3.08 22.85
CA THR A 40 19.05 2.58 23.50
C THR A 40 19.94 3.74 23.93
N ARG A 41 20.61 3.58 25.09
CA ARG A 41 21.54 4.58 25.62
C ARG A 41 22.61 4.91 24.60
N ALA A 42 22.78 6.20 24.33
CA ALA A 42 23.81 6.69 23.42
C ALA A 42 25.20 6.29 23.95
N LYS A 43 26.01 5.68 23.08
CA LYS A 43 27.41 5.38 23.34
C LYS A 43 28.22 5.94 22.17
N ALA A 44 29.36 6.58 22.46
CA ALA A 44 30.21 7.13 21.42
C ALA A 44 30.53 6.06 20.35
N GLY A 45 30.22 6.35 19.10
CA GLY A 45 30.42 5.43 17.96
C GLY A 45 29.30 4.43 17.69
N TYR A 46 28.17 4.45 18.43
CA TYR A 46 27.03 3.55 18.19
C TYR A 46 25.72 4.31 17.95
N LEU A 47 24.98 3.88 16.93
CA LEU A 47 23.64 4.39 16.65
C LEU A 47 22.67 4.04 17.79
N SER A 48 21.75 4.96 18.06
CA SER A 48 20.66 4.75 19.01
C SER A 48 19.48 4.06 18.31
N TRP A 49 19.02 2.94 18.86
CA TRP A 49 17.98 2.10 18.26
C TRP A 49 16.69 2.15 19.08
N PRO A 50 15.50 2.01 18.45
CA PRO A 50 14.25 1.79 19.18
C PRO A 50 14.34 0.56 20.10
N CYS A 51 13.90 0.71 21.35
CA CYS A 51 13.91 -0.38 22.32
C CYS A 51 12.83 -0.24 23.40
N PHE A 52 12.52 -1.34 24.08
CA PHE A 52 11.82 -1.35 25.35
C PHE A 52 12.79 -1.41 26.52
N ARG A 53 12.44 -0.76 27.63
CA ARG A 53 13.24 -0.80 28.87
C ARG A 53 12.49 -1.55 29.95
N VAL A 54 12.99 -2.72 30.31
CA VAL A 54 12.42 -3.57 31.36
C VAL A 54 13.46 -3.81 32.43
N GLU A 55 13.20 -3.39 33.66
CA GLU A 55 14.10 -3.55 34.81
C GLU A 55 15.55 -3.10 34.51
N GLY A 56 15.72 -2.02 33.75
CA GLY A 56 17.01 -1.48 33.35
C GLY A 56 17.72 -2.20 32.19
N LYS A 57 17.11 -3.25 31.62
CA LYS A 57 17.55 -3.91 30.38
C LYS A 57 16.91 -3.26 29.16
N GLU A 58 17.69 -3.15 28.07
CA GLU A 58 17.23 -2.59 26.80
C GLU A 58 16.95 -3.74 25.82
N LEU A 59 15.69 -3.94 25.44
CA LEU A 59 15.26 -4.99 24.51
C LEU A 59 14.94 -4.34 23.17
N LEU A 60 15.59 -4.75 22.07
CA LEU A 60 15.23 -4.17 20.76
C LEU A 60 13.78 -4.52 20.38
N VAL A 61 13.11 -3.59 19.69
CA VAL A 61 11.71 -3.77 19.25
C VAL A 61 11.55 -5.06 18.45
N ALA A 62 12.39 -5.26 17.43
CA ALA A 62 12.38 -6.49 16.63
C ALA A 62 12.60 -7.76 17.49
N ALA A 63 13.46 -7.70 18.51
CA ALA A 63 13.75 -8.85 19.36
C ALA A 63 12.52 -9.30 20.16
N VAL A 64 11.68 -8.36 20.61
CA VAL A 64 10.46 -8.68 21.37
C VAL A 64 9.42 -9.39 20.48
N LEU A 65 9.24 -8.92 19.24
CA LEU A 65 8.34 -9.59 18.29
C LEU A 65 8.88 -10.97 17.87
N GLU A 66 10.19 -11.08 17.58
CA GLU A 66 10.83 -12.37 17.28
C GLU A 66 10.67 -13.36 18.43
N TYR A 67 10.86 -12.90 19.68
CA TYR A 67 10.65 -13.73 20.88
C TYR A 67 9.21 -14.23 20.99
N TYR A 68 8.23 -13.34 20.88
CA TYR A 68 6.82 -13.70 21.02
C TYR A 68 6.40 -14.74 19.98
N LEU A 69 6.74 -14.52 18.71
CA LEU A 69 6.40 -15.46 17.63
C LEU A 69 7.12 -16.80 17.79
N TYR A 70 8.36 -16.80 18.29
CA TYR A 70 9.09 -18.04 18.58
C TYR A 70 8.46 -18.82 19.73
N ASP A 71 8.12 -18.15 20.83
CA ASP A 71 7.49 -18.82 21.98
C ASP A 71 6.12 -19.42 21.59
N LEU A 72 5.36 -18.69 20.78
CA LEU A 72 4.10 -19.16 20.22
C LEU A 72 4.29 -20.37 19.28
N GLN A 73 5.36 -20.38 18.47
CA GLN A 73 5.74 -21.53 17.65
C GLN A 73 6.04 -22.77 18.50
N CYS A 74 6.66 -22.60 19.67
CA CYS A 74 7.02 -23.70 20.57
C CYS A 74 5.86 -24.20 21.45
N SER A 75 4.89 -23.33 21.77
CA SER A 75 3.80 -23.63 22.72
C SER A 75 2.48 -24.03 22.04
N GLY A 76 2.37 -23.86 20.73
CA GLY A 76 1.18 -24.14 19.93
C GLY A 76 0.72 -22.88 19.20
N PHE A 77 0.98 -22.83 17.89
CA PHE A 77 0.80 -21.62 17.11
C PHE A 77 -0.69 -21.26 16.92
N ILE A 78 -1.09 -20.08 17.39
CA ILE A 78 -2.46 -19.54 17.27
C ILE A 78 -2.40 -18.25 16.47
N SER A 79 -3.03 -18.22 15.28
CA SER A 79 -2.95 -17.08 14.36
C SER A 79 -3.42 -15.80 15.03
N LYS A 80 -4.61 -15.84 15.64
CA LYS A 80 -5.24 -14.67 16.24
C LYS A 80 -4.35 -13.97 17.29
N SER A 81 -3.65 -14.74 18.12
CA SER A 81 -2.73 -14.18 19.13
C SER A 81 -1.51 -13.54 18.48
N ALA A 82 -0.97 -14.17 17.43
CA ALA A 82 0.12 -13.59 16.64
C ALA A 82 -0.31 -12.29 15.92
N GLU A 83 -1.51 -12.26 15.36
CA GLU A 83 -2.10 -11.10 14.69
C GLU A 83 -2.28 -9.92 15.65
N GLU A 84 -2.95 -10.15 16.79
CA GLU A 84 -3.21 -9.13 17.82
C GLU A 84 -1.91 -8.55 18.38
N PHE A 85 -0.93 -9.39 18.72
CA PHE A 85 0.35 -8.92 19.24
C PHE A 85 1.14 -8.15 18.18
N THR A 86 1.13 -8.61 16.92
CA THR A 86 1.78 -7.91 15.81
C THR A 86 1.14 -6.55 15.56
N ASP A 87 -0.19 -6.43 15.63
CA ASP A 87 -0.88 -5.16 15.44
C ASP A 87 -0.65 -4.17 16.59
N ASN A 88 -0.58 -4.66 17.83
CA ASN A 88 -0.15 -3.86 18.99
C ASN A 88 1.27 -3.32 18.79
N MET A 89 2.21 -4.17 18.35
CA MET A 89 3.58 -3.78 18.04
C MET A 89 3.65 -2.75 16.92
N ARG A 90 2.91 -2.95 15.82
CA ARG A 90 2.81 -2.00 14.70
C ARG A 90 2.29 -0.64 15.16
N THR A 91 1.23 -0.63 15.97
CA THR A 91 0.63 0.61 16.46
C THR A 91 1.57 1.35 17.41
N LEU A 92 2.31 0.63 18.25
CA LEU A 92 3.23 1.21 19.23
C LEU A 92 4.55 1.69 18.62
N CYS A 93 5.10 0.95 17.67
CA CYS A 93 6.47 1.14 17.17
C CYS A 93 6.55 1.62 15.71
N GLY A 94 5.43 1.61 15.00
CA GLY A 94 5.40 1.77 13.54
C GLY A 94 5.62 0.45 12.80
N TRP A 95 5.32 0.46 11.50
CA TRP A 95 5.42 -0.71 10.63
C TRP A 95 6.85 -1.00 10.16
N HIS A 96 7.57 0.05 9.74
CA HIS A 96 8.86 -0.09 9.05
C HIS A 96 10.04 -0.37 10.00
N TRP A 97 11.07 -1.02 9.46
CA TRP A 97 12.39 -1.29 10.05
C TRP A 97 12.45 -2.36 11.13
N ASP A 98 11.38 -2.55 11.90
CA ASP A 98 11.30 -3.57 12.96
C ASP A 98 10.22 -4.60 12.65
N VAL A 99 8.95 -4.20 12.62
CA VAL A 99 7.82 -5.15 12.48
C VAL A 99 7.85 -5.85 11.12
N ASP A 100 7.89 -5.08 10.02
CA ASP A 100 7.93 -5.62 8.66
C ASP A 100 9.07 -6.63 8.45
N ARG A 101 10.27 -6.33 8.95
CA ARG A 101 11.44 -7.20 8.81
C ARG A 101 11.29 -8.50 9.58
N VAL A 102 10.74 -8.45 10.79
CA VAL A 102 10.49 -9.67 11.57
C VAL A 102 9.47 -10.56 10.87
N LEU A 103 8.42 -9.97 10.29
CA LEU A 103 7.41 -10.72 9.55
C LEU A 103 7.95 -11.31 8.24
N LYS A 104 8.77 -10.56 7.49
CA LYS A 104 9.53 -11.08 6.33
C LYS A 104 10.37 -12.30 6.72
N LYS A 105 11.19 -12.18 7.77
CA LYS A 105 11.99 -13.30 8.29
C LYS A 105 11.13 -14.47 8.77
N TRP A 106 9.94 -14.21 9.32
CA TRP A 106 9.03 -15.28 9.75
C TRP A 106 8.53 -16.06 8.53
N ILE A 107 8.10 -15.38 7.47
CA ILE A 107 7.74 -16.03 6.19
C ILE A 107 8.92 -16.84 5.65
N ASP A 108 10.13 -16.28 5.63
CA ASP A 108 11.32 -16.97 5.15
C ASP A 108 11.59 -18.25 5.94
N LYS A 109 11.60 -18.16 7.27
CA LYS A 109 11.99 -19.26 8.16
C LYS A 109 10.92 -20.34 8.27
N VAL A 110 9.64 -19.97 8.29
CA VAL A 110 8.53 -20.89 8.59
C VAL A 110 7.88 -21.45 7.33
N ILE A 111 7.83 -20.65 6.25
CA ILE A 111 7.12 -20.99 5.02
C ILE A 111 8.10 -21.28 3.88
N ILE A 112 8.97 -20.33 3.52
CA ILE A 112 9.79 -20.46 2.30
C ILE A 112 10.88 -21.50 2.46
N ASN A 113 11.82 -21.31 3.38
CA ASN A 113 13.00 -22.17 3.54
C ASN A 113 12.67 -23.66 3.74
N PRO A 114 11.62 -24.04 4.49
CA PRO A 114 11.30 -25.45 4.70
C PRO A 114 10.56 -26.09 3.51
N PHE A 115 9.72 -25.35 2.78
CA PHE A 115 8.79 -25.91 1.80
C PHE A 115 9.11 -25.56 0.35
N PHE A 116 9.93 -24.54 0.08
CA PHE A 116 10.17 -24.02 -1.25
C PHE A 116 11.66 -23.82 -1.55
N TYR A 117 12.01 -23.86 -2.83
CA TYR A 117 13.25 -23.33 -3.36
C TYR A 117 12.94 -22.35 -4.49
N ASP A 118 13.83 -21.38 -4.70
CA ASP A 118 13.70 -20.44 -5.82
C ASP A 118 14.30 -21.08 -7.08
N ALA A 119 13.48 -21.25 -8.11
CA ALA A 119 13.90 -21.77 -9.41
C ALA A 119 14.26 -20.64 -10.40
N SER A 120 14.27 -19.38 -9.94
CA SER A 120 14.67 -18.22 -10.73
C SER A 120 16.17 -17.97 -10.61
N ASP A 121 16.77 -17.52 -11.73
CA ASP A 121 18.13 -16.97 -11.74
C ASP A 121 18.15 -15.45 -11.47
N SER A 122 16.97 -14.83 -11.34
CA SER A 122 16.83 -13.40 -11.06
C SER A 122 16.97 -13.11 -9.57
N LYS A 123 17.61 -11.98 -9.24
CA LYS A 123 17.65 -11.46 -7.87
C LYS A 123 16.37 -10.72 -7.47
N TYR A 124 15.52 -10.38 -8.43
CA TYR A 124 14.37 -9.50 -8.24
C TYR A 124 13.03 -10.21 -8.48
N GLU A 125 13.04 -11.29 -9.25
CA GLU A 125 11.85 -12.08 -9.55
C GLU A 125 12.04 -13.49 -9.01
N HIS A 126 11.16 -13.92 -8.11
CA HIS A 126 11.20 -15.25 -7.52
C HIS A 126 10.27 -16.20 -8.26
N LYS A 127 10.71 -17.45 -8.42
CA LYS A 127 9.89 -18.55 -8.92
C LYS A 127 9.92 -19.68 -7.90
N TRP A 128 9.09 -19.55 -6.88
CA TRP A 128 9.00 -20.54 -5.82
C TRP A 128 8.41 -21.86 -6.33
N VAL A 129 9.14 -22.95 -6.06
CA VAL A 129 8.72 -24.31 -6.36
C VAL A 129 8.75 -25.12 -5.08
N LEU A 130 7.70 -25.93 -4.86
CA LEU A 130 7.64 -26.83 -3.71
C LEU A 130 8.81 -27.82 -3.73
N LYS A 131 9.44 -27.99 -2.58
CA LYS A 131 10.43 -29.04 -2.38
C LYS A 131 9.76 -30.41 -2.48
N PRO A 132 10.40 -31.38 -3.15
CA PRO A 132 9.88 -32.74 -3.23
C PRO A 132 10.00 -33.48 -1.89
N GLU A 133 10.92 -33.05 -1.03
CA GLU A 133 11.19 -33.64 0.26
C GLU A 133 10.22 -33.11 1.33
N ASN A 134 9.69 -34.00 2.15
CA ASN A 134 8.88 -33.61 3.30
C ASN A 134 9.80 -33.00 4.37
N PRO A 135 9.56 -31.75 4.83
CA PRO A 135 10.41 -31.10 5.84
C PRO A 135 10.32 -31.74 7.24
N GLY A 136 9.53 -32.80 7.41
CA GLY A 136 9.43 -33.54 8.67
C GLY A 136 8.40 -32.95 9.65
N TYR A 137 7.71 -31.87 9.26
CA TYR A 137 6.57 -31.30 9.96
C TYR A 137 5.58 -30.69 8.96
N ALA A 138 4.32 -30.53 9.38
CA ALA A 138 3.28 -29.90 8.58
C ALA A 138 2.89 -28.54 9.19
N LEU A 139 2.63 -27.56 8.33
CA LEU A 139 2.03 -26.30 8.76
C LEU A 139 0.56 -26.53 9.12
N SER A 140 0.15 -26.05 10.29
CA SER A 140 -1.27 -26.00 10.64
C SER A 140 -1.97 -24.88 9.88
N GLU A 141 -3.30 -24.94 9.80
CA GLU A 141 -4.11 -23.86 9.23
C GLU A 141 -3.82 -22.50 9.90
N GLU A 142 -3.50 -22.49 11.20
CA GLU A 142 -3.14 -21.28 11.95
C GLU A 142 -1.87 -20.59 11.41
N HIS A 143 -0.86 -21.34 10.96
CA HIS A 143 0.32 -20.74 10.33
C HIS A 143 -0.05 -20.08 9.00
N LEU A 144 -0.95 -20.72 8.23
CA LEU A 144 -1.37 -20.22 6.93
C LEU A 144 -2.29 -19.00 7.06
N LYS A 145 -3.13 -18.94 8.11
CA LYS A 145 -3.89 -17.74 8.48
C LYS A 145 -2.96 -16.57 8.82
N PHE A 146 -1.92 -16.82 9.62
CA PHE A 146 -0.98 -15.76 9.97
C PHE A 146 -0.14 -15.30 8.77
N ALA A 147 0.26 -16.22 7.89
CA ALA A 147 0.90 -15.84 6.62
C ALA A 147 -0.01 -14.94 5.77
N CYS A 148 -1.29 -15.28 5.62
CA CYS A 148 -2.28 -14.42 4.96
C CYS A 148 -2.42 -13.05 5.65
N PHE A 149 -2.43 -13.00 6.99
CA PHE A 149 -2.44 -11.73 7.74
C PHE A 149 -1.20 -10.87 7.45
N ILE A 150 -0.01 -11.48 7.41
CA ILE A 150 1.24 -10.79 7.05
C ILE A 150 1.10 -10.17 5.65
N ALA A 151 0.60 -10.93 4.67
CA ALA A 151 0.37 -10.43 3.32
C ALA A 151 -0.59 -9.22 3.30
N VAL A 152 -1.68 -9.27 4.08
CA VAL A 152 -2.62 -8.14 4.24
C VAL A 152 -1.93 -6.94 4.88
N CYS A 153 -1.07 -7.13 5.88
CA CYS A 153 -0.34 -6.05 6.53
C CYS A 153 0.65 -5.37 5.58
N PHE A 154 1.39 -6.14 4.77
CA PHE A 154 2.23 -5.57 3.71
C PHE A 154 1.41 -4.82 2.67
N THR A 155 0.20 -5.29 2.36
CA THR A 155 -0.71 -4.52 1.52
C THR A 155 -1.14 -3.23 2.21
N LYS A 156 -1.51 -3.25 3.48
CA LYS A 156 -2.14 -2.09 4.11
C LYS A 156 -1.14 -1.02 4.59
N TYR A 157 0.00 -1.47 5.10
CA TYR A 157 0.96 -0.63 5.82
C TYR A 157 2.35 -0.59 5.17
N GLY A 158 2.64 -1.53 4.26
CA GLY A 158 3.88 -1.54 3.50
C GLY A 158 3.95 -0.45 2.44
N HIS A 159 5.13 -0.32 1.84
CA HIS A 159 5.30 0.54 0.68
C HIS A 159 4.58 -0.03 -0.54
N SER A 160 4.39 0.79 -1.56
CA SER A 160 3.79 0.36 -2.82
C SER A 160 4.54 -0.80 -3.50
N PHE A 161 5.88 -0.86 -3.36
CA PHE A 161 6.67 -1.98 -3.87
C PHE A 161 6.55 -3.27 -3.05
N ASP A 162 6.07 -3.22 -1.79
CA ASP A 162 5.87 -4.43 -0.98
C ASP A 162 4.67 -5.27 -1.45
N LYS A 163 3.85 -4.75 -2.37
CA LYS A 163 2.66 -5.44 -2.89
C LYS A 163 3.00 -6.70 -3.68
N SER A 164 4.17 -6.73 -4.33
CA SER A 164 4.68 -7.95 -4.98
C SER A 164 4.88 -9.05 -3.95
N PHE A 165 5.46 -8.71 -2.79
CA PHE A 165 5.66 -9.64 -1.67
C PHE A 165 4.34 -10.09 -1.04
N SER A 166 3.34 -9.22 -0.90
CA SER A 166 1.99 -9.64 -0.47
C SER A 166 1.40 -10.71 -1.40
N LYS A 167 1.50 -10.49 -2.72
CA LYS A 167 1.02 -11.44 -3.73
C LYS A 167 1.79 -12.76 -3.63
N GLU A 168 3.10 -12.68 -3.50
CA GLU A 168 3.99 -13.84 -3.37
C GLU A 168 3.60 -14.73 -2.17
N ILE A 169 3.31 -14.13 -1.01
CA ILE A 169 2.82 -14.88 0.16
C ILE A 169 1.50 -15.61 -0.16
N PHE A 170 0.54 -14.95 -0.82
CA PHE A 170 -0.72 -15.60 -1.20
C PHE A 170 -0.50 -16.76 -2.19
N ASP A 171 0.45 -16.61 -3.12
CA ASP A 171 0.81 -17.67 -4.07
C ASP A 171 1.49 -18.86 -3.36
N LEU A 172 2.39 -18.60 -2.40
CA LEU A 172 3.00 -19.61 -1.53
C LEU A 172 1.95 -20.38 -0.73
N VAL A 173 1.02 -19.69 -0.07
CA VAL A 173 -0.06 -20.30 0.72
C VAL A 173 -0.99 -21.13 -0.18
N THR A 174 -1.24 -20.68 -1.41
CA THR A 174 -2.02 -21.44 -2.41
C THR A 174 -1.28 -22.70 -2.84
N ALA A 175 0.02 -22.61 -3.09
CA ALA A 175 0.86 -23.75 -3.46
C ALA A 175 0.91 -24.81 -2.35
N LEU A 176 0.84 -24.40 -1.08
CA LEU A 176 0.69 -25.30 0.07
C LEU A 176 -0.71 -25.96 0.18
N GLY A 177 -1.60 -25.72 -0.79
CA GLY A 177 -2.91 -26.36 -0.89
C GLY A 177 -4.04 -25.66 -0.11
N SER A 178 -3.79 -24.49 0.46
CA SER A 178 -4.81 -23.76 1.23
C SER A 178 -5.78 -23.00 0.33
N LYS A 179 -7.05 -22.95 0.76
CA LYS A 179 -8.12 -22.18 0.11
C LYS A 179 -8.25 -20.76 0.66
N LEU A 180 -7.49 -20.39 1.69
CA LEU A 180 -7.56 -19.07 2.34
C LEU A 180 -7.33 -17.92 1.35
N PRO A 181 -6.31 -17.93 0.46
CA PRO A 181 -6.09 -16.83 -0.48
C PRO A 181 -7.28 -16.63 -1.43
N ALA A 182 -7.93 -17.71 -1.88
CA ALA A 182 -9.12 -17.63 -2.72
C ALA A 182 -10.33 -17.06 -1.97
N GLN A 183 -10.50 -17.42 -0.70
CA GLN A 183 -11.55 -16.85 0.16
C GLN A 183 -11.31 -15.37 0.42
N ILE A 184 -10.09 -14.98 0.76
CA ILE A 184 -9.68 -13.59 0.99
C ILE A 184 -9.85 -12.76 -0.27
N LYS A 185 -9.48 -13.29 -1.44
CA LYS A 185 -9.69 -12.62 -2.73
C LYS A 185 -11.17 -12.38 -3.04
N LYS A 186 -12.06 -13.23 -2.53
CA LYS A 186 -13.51 -13.10 -2.71
C LYS A 186 -14.14 -12.14 -1.70
N ASN A 187 -13.72 -12.20 -0.44
CA ASN A 187 -14.45 -11.58 0.69
C ASN A 187 -13.71 -10.40 1.34
N GLY A 188 -12.46 -10.13 0.94
CA GLY A 188 -11.56 -9.25 1.70
C GLY A 188 -10.94 -9.96 2.90
N SER A 189 -10.17 -9.22 3.71
CA SER A 189 -9.57 -9.76 4.94
C SER A 189 -10.58 -9.91 6.08
N GLY A 190 -11.72 -9.21 6.01
CA GLY A 190 -12.68 -9.08 7.10
C GLY A 190 -12.40 -7.91 8.05
N SER A 191 -11.34 -7.13 7.84
CA SER A 191 -11.00 -5.98 8.69
C SER A 191 -11.88 -4.74 8.47
N ILE A 192 -12.50 -4.65 7.29
CA ILE A 192 -13.41 -3.55 6.94
C ILE A 192 -14.86 -4.03 7.11
N PRO A 193 -15.71 -3.30 7.87
CA PRO A 193 -17.14 -3.61 7.97
C PRO A 193 -17.79 -3.69 6.58
N LYS A 194 -18.71 -4.63 6.41
CA LYS A 194 -19.32 -4.90 5.11
C LYS A 194 -20.03 -3.68 4.52
N GLU A 195 -20.60 -2.84 5.38
CA GLU A 195 -21.34 -1.62 5.03
C GLU A 195 -20.42 -0.53 4.46
N ILE A 196 -19.12 -0.59 4.78
CA ILE A 196 -18.08 0.28 4.23
C ILE A 196 -17.44 -0.37 3.00
N ALA A 197 -17.18 -1.68 3.04
CA ALA A 197 -16.53 -2.42 1.97
C ALA A 197 -17.44 -2.62 0.73
N GLU A 198 -18.76 -2.59 0.90
CA GLU A 198 -19.72 -2.86 -0.17
C GLU A 198 -20.87 -1.84 -0.19
N ARG A 199 -21.17 -1.31 -1.38
CA ARG A 199 -22.41 -0.59 -1.66
C ARG A 199 -23.02 -1.10 -2.95
N LYS A 200 -24.22 -1.68 -2.84
CA LYS A 200 -24.90 -2.28 -3.99
C LYS A 200 -26.35 -1.83 -4.06
N THR A 201 -26.74 -1.37 -5.24
CA THR A 201 -28.10 -0.97 -5.60
C THR A 201 -28.50 -1.66 -6.91
N GLU A 202 -29.68 -1.35 -7.43
CA GLU A 202 -30.10 -1.80 -8.77
C GLU A 202 -29.26 -1.14 -9.87
N ASP A 203 -28.82 0.11 -9.65
CA ASP A 203 -28.10 0.94 -10.61
C ASP A 203 -26.58 0.70 -10.63
N PHE A 204 -25.97 0.40 -9.48
CA PHE A 204 -24.52 0.20 -9.39
C PHE A 204 -24.10 -0.78 -8.27
N SER A 205 -22.86 -1.24 -8.34
CA SER A 205 -22.21 -2.06 -7.33
C SER A 205 -20.77 -1.59 -7.12
N CYS A 206 -20.41 -1.27 -5.89
CA CYS A 206 -19.06 -0.98 -5.44
C CYS A 206 -18.65 -2.04 -4.41
N ILE A 207 -17.49 -2.68 -4.61
CA ILE A 207 -16.96 -3.72 -3.73
C ILE A 207 -15.46 -3.50 -3.58
N ALA A 208 -15.00 -3.26 -2.37
CA ALA A 208 -13.59 -3.17 -2.03
C ALA A 208 -13.07 -4.49 -1.45
N ASN A 209 -11.82 -4.78 -1.76
CA ASN A 209 -11.04 -5.85 -1.15
C ASN A 209 -9.74 -5.24 -0.64
N ASP A 210 -9.61 -5.16 0.68
CA ASP A 210 -8.49 -4.55 1.39
C ASP A 210 -7.22 -5.40 1.35
N ALA A 211 -7.36 -6.72 1.34
CA ALA A 211 -6.24 -7.66 1.25
C ALA A 211 -5.45 -7.53 -0.07
N PHE A 212 -6.16 -7.27 -1.16
CA PHE A 212 -5.58 -7.07 -2.50
C PHE A 212 -5.56 -5.60 -2.93
N ALA A 213 -6.01 -4.68 -2.08
CA ALA A 213 -6.20 -3.26 -2.38
C ALA A 213 -6.89 -3.02 -3.74
N THR A 214 -8.04 -3.68 -3.96
CA THR A 214 -8.82 -3.52 -5.20
C THR A 214 -10.20 -2.94 -4.90
N ILE A 215 -10.68 -2.07 -5.78
CA ILE A 215 -12.02 -1.49 -5.73
C ILE A 215 -12.71 -1.78 -7.06
N LYS A 216 -13.72 -2.64 -7.02
CA LYS A 216 -14.53 -3.01 -8.18
C LYS A 216 -15.78 -2.16 -8.21
N ILE A 217 -15.99 -1.45 -9.31
CA ILE A 217 -17.14 -0.57 -9.52
C ILE A 217 -17.82 -1.01 -10.82
N SER A 218 -19.11 -1.30 -10.76
CA SER A 218 -19.91 -1.61 -11.94
C SER A 218 -21.17 -0.76 -11.93
N VAL A 219 -21.40 -0.03 -13.02
CA VAL A 219 -22.55 0.88 -13.17
C VAL A 219 -23.42 0.37 -14.31
N LYS A 220 -24.65 -0.01 -13.98
CA LYS A 220 -25.66 -0.43 -14.94
C LYS A 220 -26.44 0.75 -15.47
N ASN A 221 -26.82 1.68 -14.60
CA ASN A 221 -27.56 2.88 -14.96
C ASN A 221 -26.70 4.12 -14.64
N GLU A 222 -26.17 4.74 -15.68
CA GLU A 222 -25.28 5.89 -15.54
C GLU A 222 -26.08 7.18 -15.41
N SER A 223 -26.02 7.79 -14.23
CA SER A 223 -26.71 9.04 -13.89
C SER A 223 -25.86 9.88 -12.94
N GLU A 224 -26.19 11.17 -12.80
CA GLU A 224 -25.60 12.06 -11.79
C GLU A 224 -25.64 11.42 -10.38
N GLU A 225 -26.78 10.82 -10.02
CA GLU A 225 -26.98 10.18 -8.72
C GLU A 225 -26.09 8.95 -8.52
N SER A 226 -25.97 8.09 -9.54
CA SER A 226 -25.09 6.91 -9.49
C SER A 226 -23.64 7.32 -9.28
N TYR A 227 -23.13 8.28 -10.07
CA TYR A 227 -21.76 8.77 -9.92
C TYR A 227 -21.55 9.50 -8.58
N SER A 228 -22.54 10.27 -8.09
CA SER A 228 -22.47 10.88 -6.76
C SER A 228 -22.24 9.84 -5.66
N LYS A 229 -23.05 8.78 -5.63
CA LYS A 229 -22.97 7.73 -4.60
C LYS A 229 -21.66 6.92 -4.70
N ILE A 230 -21.12 6.75 -5.91
CA ILE A 230 -19.82 6.11 -6.13
C ILE A 230 -18.67 6.97 -5.60
N LEU A 231 -18.71 8.29 -5.84
CA LEU A 231 -17.70 9.21 -5.30
C LEU A 231 -17.75 9.27 -3.77
N ASP A 232 -18.95 9.29 -3.19
CA ASP A 232 -19.13 9.21 -1.74
C ASP A 232 -18.55 7.91 -1.18
N TYR A 233 -18.85 6.77 -1.83
CA TYR A 233 -18.27 5.48 -1.46
C TYR A 233 -16.74 5.50 -1.46
N LEU A 234 -16.12 6.05 -2.50
CA LEU A 234 -14.66 6.14 -2.59
C LEU A 234 -14.07 7.00 -1.46
N CYS A 235 -14.70 8.13 -1.15
CA CYS A 235 -14.26 8.99 -0.05
C CYS A 235 -14.41 8.29 1.30
N ASP A 236 -15.57 7.69 1.57
CA ASP A 236 -15.86 7.03 2.84
C ASP A 236 -14.91 5.84 3.08
N LEU A 237 -14.54 5.11 2.01
CA LEU A 237 -13.57 4.03 2.05
C LEU A 237 -12.15 4.51 2.40
N LEU A 238 -11.71 5.62 1.80
CA LEU A 238 -10.40 6.22 2.09
C LEU A 238 -10.35 6.79 3.52
N GLU A 239 -11.40 7.47 3.96
CA GLU A 239 -11.53 8.00 5.32
C GLU A 239 -11.55 6.90 6.38
N PHE A 240 -12.05 5.71 6.05
CA PHE A 240 -11.97 4.54 6.92
C PHE A 240 -10.54 3.98 7.08
N GLY A 241 -9.60 4.37 6.21
CA GLY A 241 -8.21 3.91 6.24
C GLY A 241 -7.92 2.74 5.29
N PHE A 242 -8.56 2.72 4.12
CA PHE A 242 -8.16 1.83 3.02
C PHE A 242 -6.73 2.15 2.55
N SER A 243 -6.07 1.16 1.92
CA SER A 243 -4.72 1.33 1.36
C SER A 243 -4.69 2.51 0.40
N HIS A 244 -3.65 3.35 0.47
CA HIS A 244 -3.49 4.50 -0.42
C HIS A 244 -2.98 4.09 -1.81
N SER A 245 -2.25 2.98 -1.92
CA SER A 245 -2.04 2.30 -3.20
C SER A 245 -3.13 1.26 -3.46
N TYR A 246 -3.92 1.42 -4.52
CA TYR A 246 -5.04 0.52 -4.86
C TYR A 246 -5.36 0.49 -6.35
N ALA A 247 -6.10 -0.52 -6.80
CA ALA A 247 -6.63 -0.60 -8.17
C ALA A 247 -8.10 -0.20 -8.22
N ILE A 248 -8.50 0.63 -9.19
CA ILE A 248 -9.91 0.83 -9.55
C ILE A 248 -10.24 0.01 -10.81
N GLU A 249 -11.11 -0.98 -10.64
CA GLU A 249 -11.72 -1.77 -11.72
C GLU A 249 -13.14 -1.27 -11.99
N PHE A 250 -13.26 -0.22 -12.81
CA PHE A 250 -14.56 0.35 -13.18
C PHE A 250 -15.10 -0.23 -14.49
N LYS A 251 -16.41 -0.51 -14.52
CA LYS A 251 -17.17 -0.92 -15.70
C LYS A 251 -18.48 -0.12 -15.80
N GLY A 252 -18.53 0.81 -16.76
CA GLY A 252 -19.75 1.51 -17.19
C GLY A 252 -20.16 1.13 -18.62
N GLN A 253 -21.40 1.46 -18.99
CA GLN A 253 -21.93 1.35 -20.35
C GLN A 253 -21.22 2.32 -21.30
N SER A 254 -21.02 3.57 -20.88
CA SER A 254 -20.44 4.64 -21.72
C SER A 254 -18.94 4.47 -21.85
N LYS A 255 -18.44 4.20 -23.06
CA LYS A 255 -16.99 4.07 -23.33
C LYS A 255 -16.30 5.41 -23.60
N VAL A 256 -16.62 6.40 -22.76
CA VAL A 256 -16.00 7.73 -22.78
C VAL A 256 -14.75 7.73 -21.89
N TYR A 257 -13.69 8.38 -22.38
CA TYR A 257 -12.41 8.55 -21.68
C TYR A 257 -11.99 10.01 -21.75
N LEU A 258 -11.08 10.43 -20.88
CA LEU A 258 -10.58 11.81 -20.87
C LEU A 258 -9.94 12.16 -22.22
N PRO A 259 -10.14 13.39 -22.73
CA PRO A 259 -9.63 13.82 -24.03
C PRO A 259 -8.12 14.16 -23.98
N ILE A 260 -7.32 13.31 -23.35
CA ILE A 260 -5.86 13.42 -23.23
C ILE A 260 -5.23 12.27 -24.02
N LYS A 261 -4.30 12.61 -24.91
CA LYS A 261 -3.61 11.62 -25.74
C LYS A 261 -2.73 10.72 -24.87
N LYS A 262 -2.53 9.48 -25.30
CA LYS A 262 -1.69 8.47 -24.65
C LYS A 262 -2.08 8.11 -23.20
N LEU A 263 -3.24 8.54 -22.70
CA LEU A 263 -3.78 7.96 -21.48
C LEU A 263 -4.25 6.51 -21.70
N PRO A 264 -4.09 5.64 -20.70
CA PRO A 264 -4.56 4.28 -20.79
C PRO A 264 -6.10 4.25 -20.79
N LYS A 265 -6.69 3.42 -21.65
CA LYS A 265 -8.15 3.16 -21.70
C LYS A 265 -8.57 2.17 -20.60
N LYS A 266 -8.33 2.56 -19.34
CA LYS A 266 -8.61 1.76 -18.14
C LYS A 266 -9.86 2.28 -17.43
N GLY A 267 -10.41 1.46 -16.53
CA GLY A 267 -11.65 1.78 -15.81
C GLY A 267 -11.58 3.12 -15.06
N VAL A 268 -10.47 3.42 -14.40
CA VAL A 268 -10.30 4.68 -13.67
C VAL A 268 -10.41 5.92 -14.57
N ASN A 269 -9.87 5.86 -15.79
CA ASN A 269 -10.02 6.92 -16.79
C ASN A 269 -11.49 7.05 -17.20
N GLN A 270 -12.15 5.92 -17.47
CA GLN A 270 -13.58 5.88 -17.81
C GLN A 270 -14.44 6.50 -16.69
N LEU A 271 -14.19 6.15 -15.43
CA LEU A 271 -14.95 6.66 -14.28
C LEU A 271 -14.97 8.19 -14.25
N PHE A 272 -13.79 8.83 -14.25
CA PHE A 272 -13.70 10.29 -14.13
C PHE A 272 -14.09 11.01 -15.42
N ALA A 273 -13.87 10.41 -16.59
CA ALA A 273 -14.33 10.97 -17.86
C ALA A 273 -15.87 11.06 -17.96
N ASN A 274 -16.60 10.15 -17.32
CA ASN A 274 -18.06 10.21 -17.27
C ASN A 274 -18.57 11.04 -16.09
N ALA A 275 -17.93 10.97 -14.92
CA ALA A 275 -18.36 11.73 -13.75
C ALA A 275 -18.24 13.25 -13.96
N ILE A 276 -17.20 13.71 -14.67
CA ILE A 276 -16.96 15.14 -14.91
C ILE A 276 -18.05 15.82 -15.75
N LEU A 277 -18.86 15.04 -16.48
CA LEU A 277 -19.98 15.55 -17.29
C LEU A 277 -21.10 16.17 -16.44
N TYR A 278 -21.11 15.92 -15.13
CA TYR A 278 -22.11 16.41 -14.19
C TYR A 278 -21.50 17.51 -13.30
N PRO A 279 -21.78 18.82 -13.54
CA PRO A 279 -21.16 19.91 -12.81
C PRO A 279 -21.34 19.86 -11.28
N LYS A 280 -22.47 19.33 -10.81
CA LYS A 280 -22.77 19.18 -9.37
C LYS A 280 -21.88 18.15 -8.67
N LEU A 281 -21.17 17.31 -9.42
CA LEU A 281 -20.27 16.30 -8.84
C LEU A 281 -18.85 16.80 -8.67
N HIS A 282 -18.49 17.98 -9.20
CA HIS A 282 -17.09 18.39 -9.24
C HIS A 282 -16.48 18.56 -7.85
N ASP A 283 -17.23 19.08 -6.88
CA ASP A 283 -16.77 19.19 -5.50
C ASP A 283 -16.47 17.81 -4.88
N LYS A 284 -17.24 16.78 -5.26
CA LYS A 284 -17.01 15.39 -4.83
C LYS A 284 -15.80 14.77 -5.53
N ILE A 285 -15.58 15.08 -6.82
CA ILE A 285 -14.38 14.66 -7.56
C ILE A 285 -13.13 15.29 -6.93
N GLU A 286 -13.20 16.57 -6.57
CA GLU A 286 -12.11 17.29 -5.91
C GLU A 286 -11.84 16.74 -4.50
N ARG A 287 -12.89 16.48 -3.71
CA ARG A 287 -12.77 15.82 -2.40
C ARG A 287 -12.07 14.46 -2.53
N TYR A 288 -12.51 13.63 -3.47
CA TYR A 288 -11.85 12.34 -3.74
C TYR A 288 -10.37 12.53 -4.10
N ALA A 289 -10.06 13.46 -5.01
CA ALA A 289 -8.68 13.72 -5.41
C ALA A 289 -7.81 14.07 -4.19
N LYS A 290 -8.26 14.99 -3.35
CA LYS A 290 -7.52 15.41 -2.14
C LYS A 290 -7.35 14.28 -1.12
N LEU A 291 -8.32 13.39 -0.97
CA LEU A 291 -8.21 12.22 -0.09
C LEU A 291 -7.30 11.13 -0.66
N ALA A 292 -7.28 10.97 -1.99
CA ALA A 292 -6.55 9.89 -2.65
C ALA A 292 -5.07 10.20 -2.86
N MET A 293 -4.72 11.46 -3.12
CA MET A 293 -3.35 11.86 -3.44
C MET A 293 -2.44 11.72 -2.23
N LYS A 294 -1.40 10.90 -2.37
CA LYS A 294 -0.34 10.72 -1.38
C LYS A 294 0.95 10.29 -2.08
N GLU A 295 2.04 10.99 -1.77
CA GLU A 295 3.37 10.72 -2.32
C GLU A 295 3.77 9.25 -2.13
N PHE A 296 4.46 8.68 -3.13
CA PHE A 296 4.92 7.28 -3.20
C PHE A 296 3.82 6.19 -3.30
N GLU A 297 2.56 6.57 -3.49
CA GLU A 297 1.42 5.65 -3.62
C GLU A 297 0.92 5.58 -5.08
N TRP A 298 0.50 4.39 -5.53
CA TRP A 298 0.25 4.11 -6.95
C TRP A 298 -1.06 3.36 -7.22
N TYR A 299 -1.66 3.60 -8.38
CA TYR A 299 -2.72 2.74 -8.89
C TYR A 299 -2.16 1.37 -9.27
N LEU A 300 -2.59 0.31 -8.57
CA LEU A 300 -2.01 -1.04 -8.70
C LEU A 300 -2.36 -1.79 -9.99
N ASN A 301 -3.22 -1.22 -10.83
CA ASN A 301 -3.59 -1.78 -12.14
C ASN A 301 -3.05 -0.97 -13.34
N LEU A 302 -2.12 -0.06 -13.05
CA LEU A 302 -1.32 0.72 -14.00
C LEU A 302 0.16 0.44 -13.75
N ASP A 303 0.94 0.39 -14.82
CA ASP A 303 2.35 0.02 -14.79
C ASP A 303 3.15 0.75 -15.87
N GLY A 304 4.47 0.75 -15.73
CA GLY A 304 5.39 1.35 -16.69
C GLY A 304 5.09 2.84 -16.95
N GLU A 305 4.94 3.20 -18.22
CA GLU A 305 4.63 4.58 -18.64
C GLU A 305 3.25 5.09 -18.17
N TYR A 306 2.36 4.21 -17.72
CA TYR A 306 1.02 4.56 -17.25
C TYR A 306 0.93 4.72 -15.74
N SER A 307 2.04 4.55 -15.01
CA SER A 307 2.06 4.65 -13.56
C SER A 307 1.56 6.02 -13.10
N ALA A 308 0.64 5.99 -12.15
CA ALA A 308 -0.07 7.17 -11.70
C ALA A 308 -0.50 7.03 -10.24
N MET A 309 -0.41 8.12 -9.51
CA MET A 309 -0.88 8.20 -8.13
C MET A 309 -2.41 8.15 -8.07
N PRO A 310 -3.01 7.56 -7.04
CA PRO A 310 -4.43 7.68 -6.82
C PRO A 310 -4.88 9.14 -6.74
N GLY A 311 -5.96 9.47 -7.45
CA GLY A 311 -6.38 10.86 -7.69
C GLY A 311 -5.98 11.46 -9.05
N SER A 312 -4.95 10.96 -9.77
CA SER A 312 -4.49 11.58 -11.04
C SER A 312 -5.61 11.85 -12.04
N PHE A 313 -6.44 10.85 -12.35
CA PHE A 313 -7.51 10.99 -13.34
C PHE A 313 -8.63 11.95 -12.89
N ALA A 314 -8.85 12.11 -11.58
CA ALA A 314 -9.79 13.08 -11.04
C ALA A 314 -9.27 14.51 -11.23
N VAL A 315 -7.98 14.73 -10.91
CA VAL A 315 -7.28 16.00 -11.14
C VAL A 315 -7.25 16.34 -12.63
N PHE A 316 -6.93 15.37 -13.50
CA PHE A 316 -6.89 15.59 -14.95
C PHE A 316 -8.26 15.99 -15.50
N ALA A 317 -9.33 15.34 -15.02
CA ALA A 317 -10.69 15.66 -15.41
C ALA A 317 -11.06 17.10 -15.02
N LEU A 318 -10.83 17.48 -13.76
CA LEU A 318 -11.15 18.81 -13.25
C LEU A 318 -10.28 19.91 -13.87
N GLY A 319 -8.96 19.71 -13.89
CA GLY A 319 -8.01 20.67 -14.44
C GLY A 319 -8.21 20.93 -15.93
N LEU A 320 -8.64 19.93 -16.70
CA LEU A 320 -9.07 20.16 -18.07
C LEU A 320 -10.46 20.77 -18.18
N TYR A 321 -11.34 20.59 -17.21
CA TYR A 321 -12.70 21.13 -17.28
C TYR A 321 -12.67 22.67 -17.19
N ASP A 322 -12.01 23.22 -16.17
CA ASP A 322 -12.01 24.65 -15.85
C ASP A 322 -10.71 25.07 -15.11
N GLU A 323 -10.13 26.22 -15.47
CA GLU A 323 -8.91 26.77 -14.87
C GLU A 323 -9.06 27.16 -13.39
N LYS A 324 -10.26 27.13 -12.81
CA LYS A 324 -10.46 27.30 -11.37
C LYS A 324 -9.82 26.18 -10.55
N TYR A 325 -9.63 24.99 -11.13
CA TYR A 325 -8.96 23.85 -10.50
C TYR A 325 -7.43 23.85 -10.70
N HIS A 326 -6.87 24.94 -11.24
CA HIS A 326 -5.42 25.08 -11.46
C HIS A 326 -4.60 24.77 -10.20
N LYS A 327 -5.02 25.29 -9.03
CA LYS A 327 -4.33 25.03 -7.76
C LYS A 327 -4.28 23.53 -7.42
N LEU A 328 -5.37 22.80 -7.65
CA LEU A 328 -5.40 21.34 -7.45
C LEU A 328 -4.43 20.62 -8.39
N ALA A 329 -4.31 21.08 -9.63
CA ALA A 329 -3.35 20.52 -10.59
C ALA A 329 -1.89 20.80 -10.16
N CYS A 330 -1.59 21.99 -9.64
CA CYS A 330 -0.28 22.31 -9.07
C CYS A 330 0.04 21.45 -7.84
N ASP A 331 -0.91 21.30 -6.91
CA ASP A 331 -0.76 20.47 -5.71
C ASP A 331 -0.48 19.02 -6.08
N TYR A 332 -1.21 18.49 -7.05
CA TYR A 332 -0.97 17.15 -7.60
C TYR A 332 0.44 17.01 -8.19
N LEU A 333 0.85 17.90 -9.09
CA LEU A 333 2.18 17.82 -9.73
C LEU A 333 3.32 18.00 -8.72
N SER A 334 3.10 18.72 -7.62
CA SER A 334 4.09 18.90 -6.56
C SER A 334 4.26 17.66 -5.68
N LEU A 335 3.23 16.81 -5.59
CA LEU A 335 3.26 15.53 -4.87
C LEU A 335 3.84 14.37 -5.69
N CYS A 336 3.98 14.58 -7.00
CA CYS A 336 4.57 13.61 -7.89
C CYS A 336 6.08 13.46 -7.58
N ASP A 337 6.49 12.27 -7.16
CA ASP A 337 7.87 11.91 -6.79
C ASP A 337 8.87 11.87 -7.95
N GLY A 338 8.38 12.00 -9.18
CA GLY A 338 9.12 12.04 -10.42
C GLY A 338 9.81 10.77 -10.88
N GLU A 339 9.55 9.65 -10.20
CA GLU A 339 9.92 8.32 -10.66
C GLU A 339 8.77 7.73 -11.51
N HIS A 340 9.03 7.34 -12.76
CA HIS A 340 8.08 6.63 -13.63
C HIS A 340 6.78 7.38 -14.01
N GLN A 341 6.85 8.69 -14.26
CA GLN A 341 5.67 9.53 -14.50
C GLN A 341 5.59 10.14 -15.92
N SER A 342 4.94 9.46 -16.87
CA SER A 342 4.84 9.97 -18.26
C SER A 342 3.50 10.64 -18.58
N ILE A 343 2.40 10.21 -17.96
CA ILE A 343 1.04 10.67 -18.31
C ILE A 343 0.75 12.11 -17.87
N GLN A 344 1.47 12.60 -16.88
CA GLN A 344 1.38 13.93 -16.30
C GLN A 344 1.83 14.97 -17.34
N GLY A 345 2.88 14.68 -18.11
CA GLY A 345 3.31 15.50 -19.24
C GLY A 345 2.25 15.60 -20.33
N GLU A 346 1.54 14.50 -20.63
CA GLU A 346 0.43 14.50 -21.59
C GLU A 346 -0.78 15.29 -21.08
N PHE A 347 -1.07 15.25 -19.77
CA PHE A 347 -2.06 16.11 -19.14
C PHE A 347 -1.70 17.61 -19.28
N VAL A 348 -0.47 18.00 -18.94
CA VAL A 348 -0.04 19.41 -19.06
C VAL A 348 -0.06 19.87 -20.52
N LEU A 349 0.34 19.00 -21.45
CA LEU A 349 0.18 19.28 -22.88
C LEU A 349 -1.29 19.55 -23.26
N ALA A 350 -2.21 18.69 -22.83
CA ALA A 350 -3.63 18.86 -23.11
C ALA A 350 -4.21 20.14 -22.46
N TYR A 351 -3.75 20.50 -21.25
CA TYR A 351 -4.14 21.73 -20.57
C TYR A 351 -3.73 22.96 -21.41
N ILE A 352 -2.47 23.00 -21.84
CA ILE A 352 -1.92 24.11 -22.64
C ILE A 352 -2.56 24.16 -24.04
N GLU A 353 -2.87 23.02 -24.64
CA GLU A 353 -3.60 22.98 -25.91
C GLU A 353 -5.01 23.56 -25.78
N LYS A 354 -5.66 23.42 -24.61
CA LYS A 354 -7.01 23.92 -24.36
C LYS A 354 -7.04 25.39 -23.94
N PHE A 355 -6.22 25.78 -22.98
CA PHE A 355 -6.26 27.12 -22.36
C PHE A 355 -5.16 28.06 -22.85
N GLY A 356 -4.21 27.55 -23.64
CA GLY A 356 -3.06 28.30 -24.11
C GLY A 356 -1.90 28.29 -23.13
N PHE A 357 -0.76 28.84 -23.59
CA PHE A 357 0.46 28.96 -22.80
C PHE A 357 0.42 30.24 -21.94
N THR A 358 -0.50 30.29 -20.98
CA THR A 358 -0.69 31.42 -20.04
C THR A 358 0.28 31.32 -18.85
N GLU A 359 0.20 32.25 -17.89
CA GLU A 359 0.96 32.17 -16.62
C GLU A 359 0.68 30.84 -15.89
N LYS A 360 -0.59 30.41 -15.85
CA LYS A 360 -1.00 29.11 -15.30
C LYS A 360 -0.39 27.95 -16.08
N GLY A 361 -0.45 27.99 -17.41
CA GLY A 361 0.17 26.97 -18.25
C GLY A 361 1.68 26.85 -18.04
N LEU A 362 2.39 27.98 -17.87
CA LEU A 362 3.81 28.03 -17.57
C LEU A 362 4.13 27.45 -16.18
N GLU A 363 3.30 27.73 -15.17
CA GLU A 363 3.47 27.16 -13.82
C GLU A 363 3.34 25.63 -13.85
N LEU A 364 2.30 25.09 -14.50
CA LEU A 364 2.16 23.63 -14.67
C LEU A 364 3.33 23.04 -15.46
N TYR A 365 3.80 23.73 -16.51
CA TYR A 365 4.98 23.27 -17.26
C TYR A 365 6.21 23.14 -16.37
N LYS A 366 6.49 24.14 -15.51
CA LYS A 366 7.67 24.12 -14.62
C LYS A 366 7.60 22.98 -13.61
N LEU A 367 6.47 22.83 -12.92
CA LEU A 367 6.27 21.72 -11.97
C LEU A 367 6.42 20.36 -12.66
N CYS A 368 5.91 20.26 -13.89
CA CYS A 368 6.01 19.06 -14.70
C CYS A 368 7.45 18.78 -15.15
N GLU A 369 8.22 19.82 -15.51
CA GLU A 369 9.64 19.70 -15.90
C GLU A 369 10.55 19.31 -14.72
N GLU A 370 10.27 19.81 -13.52
CA GLU A 370 11.01 19.49 -12.31
C GLU A 370 10.81 18.02 -11.88
N ASN A 371 9.62 17.47 -12.13
CA ASN A 371 9.20 16.17 -11.62
C ASN A 371 9.04 15.10 -12.71
N ILE A 372 9.41 15.31 -13.97
CA ILE A 372 9.23 14.29 -15.02
C ILE A 372 10.49 14.08 -15.84
N GLN A 373 10.91 12.82 -15.95
CA GLN A 373 12.09 12.43 -16.71
C GLN A 373 11.99 12.73 -18.21
N GLU A 374 10.82 12.50 -18.83
CA GLU A 374 10.61 12.69 -20.27
C GLU A 374 9.33 13.46 -20.59
N LEU A 375 9.46 14.77 -20.86
CA LEU A 375 8.34 15.59 -21.32
C LEU A 375 7.96 15.30 -22.78
N PRO A 376 6.66 15.37 -23.14
CA PRO A 376 6.24 15.25 -24.53
C PRO A 376 6.95 16.27 -25.43
N LYS A 377 7.54 15.82 -26.55
CA LYS A 377 8.25 16.69 -27.50
C LYS A 377 7.42 17.91 -27.95
N LYS A 378 6.10 17.73 -28.08
CA LYS A 378 5.18 18.81 -28.45
C LYS A 378 5.06 19.85 -27.35
N LEU A 379 5.04 19.45 -26.08
CA LEU A 379 5.00 20.34 -24.93
C LEU A 379 6.25 21.24 -24.88
N VAL A 380 7.43 20.63 -25.03
CA VAL A 380 8.72 21.35 -25.10
C VAL A 380 8.76 22.32 -26.28
N SER A 381 8.20 21.94 -27.43
CA SER A 381 8.12 22.80 -28.61
C SER A 381 7.21 24.02 -28.39
N LEU A 382 6.07 23.84 -27.71
CA LEU A 382 5.17 24.94 -27.36
C LEU A 382 5.85 25.93 -26.41
N TYR A 383 6.56 25.45 -25.39
CA TYR A 383 7.33 26.30 -24.48
C TYR A 383 8.40 27.12 -25.22
N LYS A 384 9.17 26.50 -26.12
CA LYS A 384 10.18 27.22 -26.93
C LYS A 384 9.58 28.29 -27.84
N LYS A 385 8.31 28.17 -28.22
CA LYS A 385 7.61 29.17 -29.04
C LYS A 385 7.03 30.30 -28.20
N SER A 386 6.60 30.03 -26.96
CA SER A 386 6.07 31.06 -26.06
C SER A 386 7.16 31.87 -25.34
N ALA A 387 8.37 31.31 -25.20
CA ALA A 387 9.53 31.99 -24.62
C ALA A 387 10.30 32.90 -25.62
N ARG A 388 9.83 33.00 -26.86
CA ARG A 388 10.32 33.93 -27.90
C ARG A 388 9.31 35.05 -28.06
#